data_AF-A0A9X0CQJ3-F1
#
_entry.id   AF-A0A9X0CQJ3-F1
#
_cell.length_a   1.000
_cell.length_b   1.000
_cell.length_c   1.000
_cell.angle_alpha   90.00
_cell.angle_beta   90.00
_cell.angle_gamma   90.00
#
_symmetry.space_group_name_H-M   'P 1'
#
loop_
_entity.id
_entity.type
_entity.pdbx_description
1 polymer ?
#
loop_
_entity_poly.entity_id
_entity_poly.type
_entity_poly.pdbx_seq_one_letter_code
_entity_poly.pdbx_strand_id
1 'polypeptide(L)'
;MEEGSILVKGDFSLLLRSGVDLDGINKHDVKKTVTVQMEKPLIEDRLVNEGNLEEEFKRLEIAEEDRVIGYISWKLYWHYMRAGMRCILAVAVITLFLIVQGSLILPDWWLLHLTSRSHDQQHQLEDLYIYGGLVGGAVLLSIIRAAVFLNALINSSNRLHNSMLSSILKAPVLFFDTNPVGRILNRFSRDIGIVDELLPDVFLDAVQMVLFCVGAVVFPSILNPWIILPATPLMIIFVLIGRYYLKTSRDLRRLEGVNRSPVLSHFSDTLMGLVTIRAYKREDAFLKALYRCQDDHNQIWFSILSTTKWLGFRIDMICVSFVSFVVFLAIATQSGSD
;
A
#
# COMPACT_ATOMS: atom_id res chain seq x y z
N MET A 1 -6.56 -11.54 -54.73
CA MET A 1 -7.63 -12.28 -55.47
C MET A 1 -7.88 -11.48 -56.72
N GLU A 2 -7.78 -12.10 -57.89
CA GLU A 2 -8.30 -11.55 -59.15
C GLU A 2 -9.34 -12.54 -59.68
N GLU A 3 -10.45 -12.01 -60.19
CA GLU A 3 -11.55 -12.79 -60.81
C GLU A 3 -12.06 -13.99 -59.98
N GLY A 4 -12.11 -13.84 -58.66
CA GLY A 4 -12.74 -14.83 -57.76
C GLY A 4 -11.93 -16.12 -57.55
N SER A 5 -10.67 -16.18 -57.98
CA SER A 5 -9.76 -17.31 -57.68
C SER A 5 -8.63 -16.90 -56.71
N ILE A 6 -8.22 -17.85 -55.86
CA ILE A 6 -7.16 -17.64 -54.87
C ILE A 6 -5.80 -17.83 -55.56
N LEU A 7 -5.07 -16.73 -55.77
CA LEU A 7 -3.76 -16.73 -56.42
C LEU A 7 -2.62 -17.26 -55.51
N VAL A 8 -2.62 -16.94 -54.22
CA VAL A 8 -1.61 -17.41 -53.25
C VAL A 8 -2.24 -17.48 -51.84
N LYS A 9 -1.89 -18.50 -51.04
CA LYS A 9 -2.28 -18.65 -49.64
C LYS A 9 -1.05 -19.04 -48.81
N GLY A 10 -0.71 -18.25 -47.79
CA GLY A 10 0.48 -18.46 -46.95
C GLY A 10 0.59 -17.43 -45.82
N ASP A 11 1.67 -17.55 -45.05
CA ASP A 11 2.02 -16.63 -43.97
C ASP A 11 2.43 -15.24 -44.50
N PHE A 12 2.29 -14.18 -43.70
CA PHE A 12 2.47 -12.79 -44.18
C PHE A 12 3.86 -12.55 -44.80
N SER A 13 4.88 -13.19 -44.23
CA SER A 13 6.27 -13.19 -44.70
C SER A 13 6.47 -13.89 -46.06
N LEU A 14 5.61 -14.86 -46.40
CA LEU A 14 5.61 -15.56 -47.68
C LEU A 14 4.95 -14.73 -48.79
N LEU A 15 3.89 -13.98 -48.46
CA LEU A 15 3.20 -13.10 -49.41
C LEU A 15 4.03 -11.87 -49.79
N LEU A 16 4.85 -11.35 -48.86
CA LEU A 16 5.78 -10.24 -49.15
C LEU A 16 6.91 -10.66 -50.09
N ARG A 17 7.33 -11.94 -50.04
CA ARG A 17 8.42 -12.48 -50.87
C ARG A 17 7.96 -12.91 -52.26
N SER A 18 6.65 -13.12 -52.48
CA SER A 18 6.12 -13.49 -53.79
C SER A 18 6.07 -12.33 -54.80
N GLY A 19 6.60 -11.15 -54.45
CA GLY A 19 6.70 -10.02 -55.37
C GLY A 19 5.34 -9.47 -55.84
N VAL A 20 4.27 -9.78 -55.11
CA VAL A 20 2.94 -9.23 -55.37
C VAL A 20 2.96 -7.80 -54.83
N ASP A 21 2.95 -6.85 -55.76
CA ASP A 21 2.90 -5.43 -55.45
C ASP A 21 1.59 -5.10 -54.72
N LEU A 22 1.68 -4.79 -53.43
CA LEU A 22 0.53 -4.50 -52.56
C LEU A 22 0.14 -3.02 -52.58
N ASP A 23 0.93 -2.14 -53.21
CA ASP A 23 0.67 -0.69 -53.25
C ASP A 23 -0.10 -0.22 -54.49
N GLY A 24 -0.44 -1.14 -55.41
CA GLY A 24 -1.12 -0.86 -56.68
C GLY A 24 -2.64 -1.04 -56.69
N ILE A 25 -3.40 -0.56 -55.69
CA ILE A 25 -4.89 -0.58 -55.73
C ILE A 25 -5.47 0.66 -56.46
N ASN A 26 -4.69 1.37 -57.28
CA ASN A 26 -5.29 2.41 -58.12
C ASN A 26 -4.58 2.62 -59.46
N LYS A 27 -5.39 2.49 -60.52
CA LYS A 27 -5.23 2.88 -61.93
C LYS A 27 -4.64 1.85 -62.91
N HIS A 28 -5.47 1.65 -63.96
CA HIS A 28 -5.16 1.16 -65.29
C HIS A 28 -3.72 1.44 -65.75
N ASP A 29 -2.94 0.41 -66.10
CA ASP A 29 -2.66 0.07 -67.50
C ASP A 29 -1.54 -1.00 -67.66
N VAL A 30 -1.81 -1.92 -68.59
CA VAL A 30 -0.90 -2.56 -69.57
C VAL A 30 0.24 -3.50 -69.09
N LYS A 31 -0.01 -4.79 -69.39
CA LYS A 31 0.91 -5.83 -69.93
C LYS A 31 2.41 -5.57 -69.81
N LYS A 32 3.11 -6.43 -69.07
CA LYS A 32 4.43 -6.96 -69.45
C LYS A 32 4.68 -8.32 -68.80
N THR A 33 4.74 -9.35 -69.64
CA THR A 33 5.23 -10.69 -69.30
C THR A 33 6.72 -10.59 -69.01
N VAL A 34 7.15 -10.89 -67.79
CA VAL A 34 8.56 -11.07 -67.45
C VAL A 34 8.75 -12.52 -67.02
N THR A 35 9.34 -13.31 -67.91
CA THR A 35 9.77 -14.68 -67.63
C THR A 35 11.06 -14.60 -66.83
N VAL A 36 11.02 -14.87 -65.53
CA VAL A 36 12.24 -15.02 -64.70
C VAL A 36 12.52 -16.50 -64.52
N GLN A 37 13.68 -16.95 -65.02
CA GLN A 37 14.21 -18.30 -64.85
C GLN A 37 14.41 -18.60 -63.36
N MET A 38 13.94 -19.78 -62.94
CA MET A 38 14.17 -20.33 -61.60
C MET A 38 15.62 -20.79 -61.47
N GLU A 39 16.49 -19.93 -60.93
CA GLU A 39 17.79 -20.35 -60.41
C GLU A 39 17.60 -20.77 -58.94
N LYS A 40 17.93 -22.02 -58.61
CA LYS A 40 17.89 -22.53 -57.23
C LYS A 40 18.92 -21.77 -56.39
N PRO A 41 18.56 -21.03 -55.33
CA PRO A 41 19.55 -20.57 -54.39
C PRO A 41 19.90 -21.70 -53.41
N LEU A 42 21.19 -21.91 -53.26
CA LEU A 42 21.83 -22.75 -52.26
C LEU A 42 21.26 -22.45 -50.88
N ILE A 43 20.72 -23.48 -50.22
CA ILE A 43 20.44 -23.44 -48.79
C ILE A 43 21.80 -23.49 -48.11
N GLU A 44 22.33 -22.33 -47.77
CA GLU A 44 23.40 -22.19 -46.79
C GLU A 44 22.74 -22.20 -45.41
N ASP A 45 23.06 -23.24 -44.63
CA ASP A 45 22.70 -23.40 -43.23
C ASP A 45 23.15 -22.18 -42.40
N ARG A 46 22.29 -21.17 -42.26
CA ARG A 46 22.35 -20.26 -41.11
C ARG A 46 21.45 -20.85 -40.03
N LEU A 47 22.04 -21.75 -39.25
CA LEU A 47 21.59 -22.08 -37.90
C LEU A 47 21.38 -20.76 -37.15
N VAL A 48 20.12 -20.37 -36.97
CA VAL A 48 19.73 -19.30 -36.06
C VAL A 48 20.13 -19.80 -34.67
N ASN A 49 21.18 -19.20 -34.13
CA ASN A 49 21.76 -19.57 -32.84
C ASN A 49 20.71 -19.25 -31.76
N GLU A 50 20.01 -20.26 -31.23
CA GLU A 50 18.98 -20.12 -30.19
C GLU A 50 19.50 -19.31 -28.98
N GLY A 51 20.80 -19.40 -28.69
CA GLY A 51 21.45 -18.61 -27.64
C GLY A 51 21.43 -17.09 -27.86
N ASN A 52 21.44 -16.60 -29.10
CA ASN A 52 21.34 -15.17 -29.38
C ASN A 52 19.90 -14.65 -29.15
N LEU A 53 18.88 -15.48 -29.44
CA LEU A 53 17.49 -15.13 -29.17
C LEU A 53 17.20 -15.13 -27.67
N GLU A 54 17.73 -16.11 -26.93
CA GLU A 54 17.65 -16.12 -25.46
C GLU A 54 18.37 -14.93 -24.82
N GLU A 55 19.54 -14.53 -25.34
CA GLU A 55 20.24 -13.32 -24.88
C GLU A 55 19.47 -12.03 -25.21
N GLU A 56 18.84 -11.96 -26.38
CA GLU A 56 18.02 -10.80 -26.79
C GLU A 56 16.74 -10.71 -25.96
N PHE A 57 16.10 -11.85 -25.64
CA PHE A 57 14.98 -11.94 -24.69
C PHE A 57 15.40 -11.57 -23.25
N LYS A 58 16.56 -12.03 -22.77
CA LYS A 58 17.12 -11.63 -21.47
C LYS A 58 17.47 -10.15 -21.37
N ARG A 59 17.84 -9.52 -22.49
CA ARG A 59 18.06 -8.06 -22.55
C ARG A 59 16.75 -7.27 -22.57
N LEU A 60 15.67 -7.87 -23.05
CA LEU A 60 14.31 -7.31 -23.04
C LEU A 60 13.57 -7.56 -21.72
N GLU A 61 14.05 -8.49 -20.88
CA GLU A 61 13.56 -8.64 -19.52
C GLU A 61 13.84 -7.35 -18.72
N ILE A 62 12.77 -6.64 -18.43
CA ILE A 62 12.76 -5.47 -17.54
C ILE A 62 13.45 -5.90 -16.23
N ALA A 63 14.60 -5.31 -15.92
CA ALA A 63 15.35 -5.60 -14.70
C ALA A 63 14.39 -5.70 -13.50
N GLU A 64 14.36 -6.87 -12.85
CA GLU A 64 13.54 -7.10 -11.67
C GLU A 64 13.85 -6.01 -10.65
N GLU A 65 12.80 -5.36 -10.14
CA GLU A 65 12.95 -4.25 -9.23
C GLU A 65 13.63 -4.74 -7.95
N ASP A 66 14.75 -4.11 -7.56
CA ASP A 66 15.46 -4.40 -6.30
C ASP A 66 14.49 -4.24 -5.12
N ARG A 67 13.88 -5.35 -4.73
CA ARG A 67 12.94 -5.39 -3.63
C ARG A 67 13.75 -5.62 -2.37
N VAL A 68 13.88 -4.59 -1.54
CA VAL A 68 14.45 -4.77 -0.19
C VAL A 68 13.47 -5.60 0.63
N ILE A 69 13.73 -6.91 0.70
CA ILE A 69 12.95 -7.87 1.50
C ILE A 69 13.42 -7.72 2.95
N GLY A 70 12.60 -7.12 3.83
CA GLY A 70 12.95 -7.00 5.24
C GLY A 70 12.19 -5.96 6.05
N TYR A 71 12.73 -5.64 7.22
CA TYR A 71 12.22 -4.59 8.10
C TYR A 71 12.65 -3.21 7.61
N ILE A 72 11.71 -2.27 7.56
CA ILE A 72 12.04 -0.86 7.28
C ILE A 72 12.73 -0.29 8.53
N SER A 73 13.93 0.27 8.35
CA SER A 73 14.66 0.88 9.47
C SER A 73 13.99 2.18 9.91
N TRP A 74 13.91 2.41 11.23
CA TRP A 74 13.51 3.71 11.80
C TRP A 74 14.33 4.89 11.24
N LYS A 75 15.57 4.61 10.83
CA LYS A 75 16.44 5.59 10.17
C LYS A 75 15.84 6.15 8.89
N LEU A 76 15.06 5.36 8.13
CA LEU A 76 14.43 5.80 6.89
C LEU A 76 13.32 6.82 7.16
N TYR A 77 12.45 6.54 8.14
CA TYR A 77 11.42 7.49 8.59
C TYR A 77 12.05 8.80 9.07
N TRP A 78 13.14 8.72 9.84
CA TRP A 78 13.87 9.89 10.29
C TRP A 78 14.50 10.69 9.14
N HIS A 79 15.06 10.00 8.14
CA HIS A 79 15.63 10.65 6.95
C HIS A 79 14.56 11.39 6.14
N TYR A 80 13.41 10.73 5.93
CA TYR A 80 12.27 11.33 5.24
C TYR A 80 11.75 12.57 5.97
N MET A 81 11.51 12.46 7.28
CA MET A 81 11.08 13.58 8.10
C MET A 81 12.09 14.75 8.08
N ARG A 82 13.39 14.45 8.15
CA ARG A 82 14.45 15.47 8.13
C ARG A 82 14.66 16.09 6.74
N ALA A 83 14.20 15.46 5.66
CA ALA A 83 14.31 16.00 4.32
C ALA A 83 13.49 17.31 4.14
N GLY A 84 12.34 17.43 4.82
CA GLY A 84 11.52 18.65 4.81
C GLY A 84 11.57 19.51 6.06
N MET A 85 11.90 18.92 7.22
CA MET A 85 11.85 19.65 8.48
C MET A 85 13.23 20.06 8.99
N ARG A 86 13.33 21.34 9.40
CA ARG A 86 14.44 21.80 10.25
C ARG A 86 14.32 21.11 11.61
N CYS A 87 15.44 20.82 12.27
CA CYS A 87 15.44 20.15 13.58
C CYS A 87 14.55 20.85 14.63
N ILE A 88 14.51 22.18 14.61
CA ILE A 88 13.66 22.98 15.51
C ILE A 88 12.17 22.68 15.29
N LEU A 89 11.74 22.59 14.02
CA LEU A 89 10.35 22.28 13.69
C LEU A 89 10.00 20.84 14.09
N ALA A 90 10.92 19.89 13.90
CA ALA A 90 10.71 18.51 14.32
C ALA A 90 10.51 18.40 15.85
N VAL A 91 11.33 19.11 16.64
CA VAL A 91 11.15 19.17 18.09
C VAL A 91 9.82 19.83 18.46
N ALA A 92 9.46 20.94 17.80
CA ALA A 92 8.18 21.63 18.03
C ALA A 92 6.95 20.76 17.69
N VAL A 93 7.04 19.93 16.64
CA VAL A 93 5.98 18.97 16.31
C VAL A 93 5.87 17.92 17.41
N ILE A 94 6.98 17.32 17.85
CA ILE A 94 6.96 16.31 18.92
C ILE A 94 6.36 16.88 20.20
N THR A 95 6.76 18.10 20.61
CA THR A 95 6.18 18.74 21.80
C THR A 95 4.70 19.03 21.62
N LEU A 96 4.27 19.48 20.44
CA LEU A 96 2.86 19.71 20.15
C LEU A 96 2.04 18.42 20.25
N PHE A 97 2.56 17.28 19.78
CA PHE A 97 1.91 15.97 19.93
C PHE A 97 1.72 15.59 21.41
N LEU A 98 2.73 15.83 22.25
CA LEU A 98 2.64 15.56 23.68
C LEU A 98 1.65 16.50 24.40
N ILE A 99 1.65 17.79 24.05
CA ILE A 99 0.71 18.78 24.61
C ILE A 99 -0.73 18.40 24.26
N VAL A 100 -0.99 18.06 23.00
CA VAL A 100 -2.33 17.66 22.55
C VAL A 100 -2.76 16.37 23.24
N GLN A 101 -1.86 15.39 23.38
CA GLN A 101 -2.19 14.16 24.11
C GLN A 101 -2.55 14.44 25.57
N GLY A 102 -1.80 15.31 26.25
CA GLY A 102 -2.14 15.73 27.61
C GLY A 102 -3.49 16.44 27.66
N SER A 103 -3.75 17.35 26.73
CA SER A 103 -5.02 18.06 26.62
C SER A 103 -6.22 17.15 26.37
N LEU A 104 -6.03 16.00 25.70
CA LEU A 104 -7.09 15.01 25.48
C LEU A 104 -7.42 14.21 26.75
N ILE A 105 -6.48 14.10 27.69
CA ILE A 105 -6.66 13.38 28.98
C ILE A 105 -7.27 14.31 30.05
N LEU A 106 -7.09 15.63 29.93
CA LEU A 106 -7.59 16.61 30.90
C LEU A 106 -9.11 16.55 31.14
N PRO A 107 -9.99 16.40 30.11
CA PRO A 107 -11.43 16.25 30.32
C PRO A 107 -11.77 15.03 31.19
N ASP A 108 -11.10 13.89 30.98
CA ASP A 108 -11.32 12.67 31.76
C ASP A 108 -10.88 12.85 33.21
N TRP A 109 -9.76 13.54 33.43
CA TRP A 109 -9.30 13.91 34.76
C TRP A 109 -10.27 14.86 35.47
N TRP A 110 -10.82 15.85 34.75
CA TRP A 110 -11.83 16.75 35.30
C TRP A 110 -13.11 16.01 35.68
N LEU A 111 -13.55 15.06 34.85
CA LEU A 111 -14.70 14.20 35.17
C LEU A 111 -14.44 13.36 36.42
N LEU A 112 -13.24 12.79 36.59
CA LEU A 112 -12.88 12.06 37.80
C LEU A 112 -12.93 12.96 39.05
N HIS A 113 -12.46 14.20 38.94
CA HIS A 113 -12.54 15.16 40.04
C HIS A 113 -14.00 15.52 40.37
N LEU A 114 -14.84 15.69 39.35
CA LEU A 114 -16.27 15.97 39.52
C LEU A 114 -17.01 14.82 40.22
N THR A 115 -16.74 13.56 39.84
CA THR A 115 -17.38 12.38 40.45
C THR A 115 -16.96 12.16 41.90
N SER A 116 -15.84 12.73 42.35
CA SER A 116 -15.41 12.68 43.75
C SER A 116 -16.14 13.67 44.67
N ARG A 117 -16.88 14.64 44.11
CA ARG A 117 -17.64 15.66 44.87
C ARG A 117 -19.06 15.19 45.20
N SER A 118 -19.67 15.81 46.21
CA SER A 118 -21.05 15.49 46.64
C SER A 118 -22.08 15.83 45.55
N HIS A 119 -23.19 15.08 45.53
CA HIS A 119 -24.18 15.13 44.45
C HIS A 119 -24.80 16.53 44.23
N ASP A 120 -24.95 17.31 45.31
CA ASP A 120 -25.49 18.68 45.26
C ASP A 120 -24.51 19.68 44.61
N GLN A 121 -23.21 19.39 44.64
CA GLN A 121 -22.17 20.25 44.05
C GLN A 121 -21.90 19.92 42.58
N GLN A 122 -22.34 18.76 42.09
CA GLN A 122 -22.09 18.30 40.71
C GLN A 122 -22.91 19.07 39.65
N HIS A 123 -23.99 19.75 40.05
CA HIS A 123 -24.91 20.41 39.12
C HIS A 123 -24.59 21.89 38.84
N GLN A 124 -23.42 22.37 39.24
CA GLN A 124 -23.04 23.76 39.01
C GLN A 124 -22.74 23.99 37.52
N LEU A 125 -23.35 25.04 36.93
CA LEU A 125 -23.13 25.45 35.54
C LEU A 125 -21.65 25.78 35.27
N GLU A 126 -20.91 26.21 36.28
CA GLU A 126 -19.48 26.52 36.19
C GLU A 126 -18.64 25.28 35.78
N ASP A 127 -18.93 24.11 36.35
CA ASP A 127 -18.21 22.87 36.04
C ASP A 127 -18.46 22.42 34.59
N LEU A 128 -19.67 22.69 34.05
CA LEU A 128 -20.01 22.44 32.64
C LEU A 128 -19.22 23.35 31.69
N TYR A 129 -19.07 24.64 32.02
CA TYR A 129 -18.27 25.57 31.22
C TYR A 129 -16.78 25.21 31.24
N ILE A 130 -16.25 24.78 32.39
CA ILE A 130 -14.85 24.32 32.50
C ILE A 130 -14.63 23.08 31.64
N TYR A 131 -15.51 22.07 31.78
CA TYR A 131 -15.44 20.86 30.98
C TYR A 131 -15.56 21.15 29.48
N GLY A 132 -16.54 21.97 29.08
CA GLY A 132 -16.73 22.41 27.70
C GLY A 132 -15.52 23.17 27.14
N GLY A 133 -14.88 24.00 27.97
CA GLY A 133 -13.64 24.71 27.63
C GLY A 133 -12.45 23.76 27.44
N LEU A 134 -12.30 22.75 28.30
CA LEU A 134 -11.25 21.73 28.16
C LEU A 134 -11.43 20.91 26.87
N VAL A 135 -12.65 20.45 26.59
CA VAL A 135 -12.95 19.70 25.36
C VAL A 135 -12.76 20.57 24.13
N GLY A 136 -13.29 21.80 24.13
CA GLY A 136 -13.13 22.76 23.04
C GLY A 136 -11.65 23.08 22.76
N GLY A 137 -10.87 23.31 23.82
CA GLY A 137 -9.43 23.52 23.74
C GLY A 137 -8.69 22.31 23.15
N ALA A 138 -9.03 21.10 23.60
CA ALA A 138 -8.43 19.87 23.08
C ALA A 138 -8.74 19.65 21.59
N VAL A 139 -9.96 19.93 21.15
CA VAL A 139 -10.35 19.86 19.73
C VAL A 139 -9.57 20.89 18.90
N LEU A 140 -9.49 22.14 19.35
CA LEU A 140 -8.74 23.19 18.65
C LEU A 140 -7.26 22.84 18.53
N LEU A 141 -6.63 22.39 19.62
CA LEU A 141 -5.24 21.94 19.62
C LEU A 141 -5.03 20.73 18.69
N SER A 142 -5.99 19.81 18.64
CA SER A 142 -5.93 18.65 17.74
C SER A 142 -5.95 19.05 16.26
N ILE A 143 -6.78 20.04 15.90
CA ILE A 143 -6.83 20.60 14.55
C ILE A 143 -5.51 21.30 14.21
N ILE A 144 -4.99 22.14 15.12
CA ILE A 144 -3.71 22.83 14.93
C ILE A 144 -2.57 21.82 14.73
N ARG A 145 -2.52 20.77 15.56
CA ARG A 145 -1.55 19.68 15.43
C ARG A 145 -1.64 18.99 14.06
N ALA A 146 -2.84 18.62 13.63
CA ALA A 146 -3.05 17.98 12.33
C ALA A 146 -2.59 18.90 11.18
N ALA A 147 -2.97 20.18 11.21
CA ALA A 147 -2.57 21.14 10.18
C ALA A 147 -1.05 21.34 10.14
N VAL A 148 -0.40 21.55 11.29
CA VAL A 148 1.07 21.72 11.37
C VAL A 148 1.78 20.47 10.86
N PHE A 149 1.29 19.28 11.25
CA PHE A 149 1.89 18.01 10.86
C PHE A 149 1.75 17.73 9.36
N LEU A 150 0.56 17.92 8.78
CA LEU A 150 0.32 17.77 7.34
C LEU A 150 1.19 18.72 6.52
N ASN A 151 1.27 19.99 6.92
CA ASN A 151 2.15 20.96 6.26
C ASN A 151 3.63 20.53 6.32
N ALA A 152 4.09 19.97 7.45
CA ALA A 152 5.45 19.50 7.60
C ALA A 152 5.77 18.30 6.69
N LEU A 153 4.81 17.38 6.52
CA LEU A 153 4.96 16.23 5.63
C LEU A 153 4.89 16.60 4.15
N ILE A 154 3.97 17.49 3.74
CA ILE A 154 3.90 18.02 2.38
C ILE A 154 5.22 18.73 2.01
N ASN A 155 5.79 19.50 2.94
CA ASN A 155 7.11 20.12 2.73
C ASN A 155 8.22 19.07 2.55
N SER A 156 8.15 17.94 3.26
CA SER A 156 9.10 16.84 3.15
C SER A 156 8.98 16.10 1.82
N SER A 157 7.75 15.85 1.38
CA SER A 157 7.50 15.24 0.08
C SER A 157 7.89 16.15 -1.08
N ASN A 158 7.57 17.45 -1.02
CA ASN A 158 8.03 18.43 -2.02
C ASN A 158 9.57 18.46 -2.14
N ARG A 159 10.29 18.37 -1.01
CA ARG A 159 11.76 18.26 -1.01
C ARG A 159 12.24 16.96 -1.64
N LEU A 160 11.57 15.84 -1.34
CA LEU A 160 11.88 14.54 -1.93
C LEU A 160 11.67 14.55 -3.45
N HIS A 161 10.52 15.06 -3.91
CA HIS A 161 10.19 15.23 -5.32
C HIS A 161 11.24 16.09 -6.04
N ASN A 162 11.57 17.26 -5.49
CA ASN A 162 12.55 18.17 -6.09
C ASN A 162 13.97 17.57 -6.12
N SER A 163 14.35 16.81 -5.09
CA SER A 163 15.62 16.08 -5.06
C SER A 163 15.66 14.98 -6.14
N MET A 164 14.57 14.23 -6.30
CA MET A 164 14.44 13.20 -7.33
C MET A 164 14.52 13.80 -8.72
N LEU A 165 13.79 14.90 -8.97
CA LEU A 165 13.82 15.64 -10.22
C LEU A 165 15.24 16.16 -10.53
N SER A 166 15.90 16.79 -9.55
CA SER A 166 17.27 17.28 -9.76
C SER A 166 18.27 16.17 -10.05
N SER A 167 18.10 15.01 -9.41
CA SER A 167 18.97 13.84 -9.61
C SER A 167 18.79 13.24 -11.01
N ILE A 168 17.55 13.16 -11.49
CA ILE A 168 17.23 12.62 -12.82
C ILE A 168 17.70 13.55 -13.93
N LEU A 169 17.53 14.87 -13.79
CA LEU A 169 18.03 15.84 -14.77
C LEU A 169 19.56 15.85 -14.91
N LYS A 170 20.28 15.37 -13.89
CA LYS A 170 21.75 15.25 -13.87
C LYS A 170 22.24 13.83 -14.18
N ALA A 171 21.33 12.88 -14.39
CA ALA A 171 21.69 11.49 -14.63
C ALA A 171 22.33 11.33 -16.02
N PRO A 172 23.33 10.43 -16.17
CA PRO A 172 23.91 10.12 -17.47
C PRO A 172 22.87 9.46 -18.38
N VAL A 173 23.05 9.56 -19.71
CA VAL A 173 22.15 8.93 -20.71
C VAL A 173 21.98 7.44 -20.45
N LEU A 174 23.04 6.75 -20.01
CA LEU A 174 23.01 5.33 -19.62
C LEU A 174 21.92 4.99 -18.59
N PHE A 175 21.56 5.92 -17.70
CA PHE A 175 20.47 5.70 -16.75
C PHE A 175 19.13 5.53 -17.46
N PHE A 176 18.88 6.29 -18.53
CA PHE A 176 17.64 6.25 -19.30
C PHE A 176 17.59 5.05 -20.25
N ASP A 177 18.74 4.56 -20.71
CA ASP A 177 18.81 3.32 -21.51
C ASP A 177 18.53 2.07 -20.66
N THR A 178 18.89 2.11 -19.37
CA THR A 178 18.71 0.99 -18.42
C THR A 178 17.40 1.05 -17.63
N ASN A 179 16.73 2.21 -17.58
CA ASN A 179 15.49 2.41 -16.85
C ASN A 179 14.39 2.89 -17.79
N PRO A 180 13.36 2.06 -18.07
CA PRO A 180 12.29 2.45 -18.97
C PRO A 180 11.53 3.66 -18.41
N VAL A 181 11.12 4.56 -19.31
CA VAL A 181 10.42 5.82 -18.97
C VAL A 181 9.19 5.57 -18.09
N GLY A 182 8.47 4.46 -18.30
CA GLY A 182 7.32 4.08 -17.48
C GLY A 182 7.66 3.85 -16.00
N ARG A 183 8.84 3.30 -15.69
CA ARG A 183 9.30 3.08 -14.29
C ARG A 183 9.57 4.42 -13.60
N ILE A 184 10.22 5.34 -14.31
CA ILE A 184 10.50 6.70 -13.82
C ILE A 184 9.18 7.44 -13.55
N LEU A 185 8.25 7.37 -14.50
CA LEU A 185 6.93 7.99 -14.36
C LEU A 185 6.16 7.41 -13.18
N ASN A 186 6.20 6.08 -12.97
CA ASN A 186 5.52 5.43 -11.85
C ASN A 186 6.06 5.91 -10.50
N ARG A 187 7.37 6.15 -10.38
CA ARG A 187 7.98 6.75 -9.17
C ARG A 187 7.47 8.17 -8.92
N PHE A 188 7.42 9.03 -9.93
CA PHE A 188 6.93 10.41 -9.80
C PHE A 188 5.43 10.53 -9.52
N SER A 189 4.63 9.61 -10.05
CA SER A 189 3.18 9.64 -9.93
C SER A 189 2.69 8.84 -8.73
N ARG A 190 2.89 7.52 -8.75
CA ARG A 190 2.35 6.59 -7.77
C ARG A 190 3.09 6.66 -6.44
N ASP A 191 4.41 6.57 -6.47
CA ASP A 191 5.18 6.45 -5.22
C ASP A 191 5.22 7.77 -4.46
N ILE A 192 5.44 8.91 -5.14
CA ILE A 192 5.30 10.23 -4.54
C ILE A 192 3.84 10.48 -4.10
N GLY A 193 2.84 10.08 -4.88
CA GLY A 193 1.43 10.20 -4.49
C GLY A 193 1.11 9.45 -3.20
N ILE A 194 1.65 8.24 -2.99
CA ILE A 194 1.52 7.51 -1.72
C ILE A 194 2.17 8.28 -0.55
N VAL A 195 3.31 8.92 -0.78
CA VAL A 195 4.02 9.72 0.23
C VAL A 195 3.26 11.01 0.57
N ASP A 196 2.54 11.59 -0.39
CA ASP A 196 1.77 12.82 -0.23
C ASP A 196 0.40 12.61 0.40
N GLU A 197 -0.32 11.57 0.00
CA GLU A 197 -1.73 11.37 0.37
C GLU A 197 -1.91 10.34 1.48
N LEU A 198 -1.25 9.17 1.36
CA LEU A 198 -1.49 8.05 2.26
C LEU A 198 -0.61 8.08 3.51
N LEU A 199 0.68 8.39 3.33
CA LEU A 199 1.65 8.36 4.42
C LEU A 199 1.30 9.32 5.57
N PRO A 200 0.83 10.56 5.36
CA PRO A 200 0.52 11.48 6.45
C PRO A 200 -0.62 10.99 7.36
N ASP A 201 -1.68 10.46 6.76
CA ASP A 201 -2.86 9.96 7.47
C ASP A 201 -2.49 8.77 8.35
N VAL A 202 -1.86 7.74 7.74
CA VAL A 202 -1.41 6.54 8.45
C VAL A 202 -0.41 6.87 9.56
N PHE A 203 0.48 7.84 9.33
CA PHE A 203 1.47 8.23 10.34
C PHE A 203 0.83 8.95 11.52
N LEU A 204 -0.09 9.90 11.26
CA LEU A 204 -0.80 10.63 12.30
C LEU A 204 -1.58 9.66 13.18
N ASP A 205 -2.33 8.76 12.57
CA ASP A 205 -3.08 7.71 13.26
C ASP A 205 -2.17 6.80 14.08
N ALA A 206 -1.05 6.35 13.51
CA ALA A 206 -0.11 5.47 14.21
C ALA A 206 0.47 6.15 15.46
N VAL A 207 0.93 7.39 15.36
CA VAL A 207 1.48 8.14 16.50
C VAL A 207 0.39 8.41 17.53
N GLN A 208 -0.81 8.81 17.10
CA GLN A 208 -1.94 9.04 17.98
C GLN A 208 -2.35 7.77 18.75
N MET A 209 -2.44 6.62 18.08
CA MET A 209 -2.78 5.36 18.73
C MET A 209 -1.72 4.93 19.73
N VAL A 210 -0.43 5.09 19.40
CA VAL A 210 0.67 4.79 20.35
C VAL A 210 0.58 5.69 21.58
N LEU A 211 0.40 7.01 21.39
CA LEU A 211 0.27 7.96 22.50
C LEU A 211 -0.99 7.71 23.34
N PHE A 212 -2.11 7.34 22.70
CA PHE A 212 -3.33 6.95 23.38
C PHE A 212 -3.14 5.69 24.23
N CYS A 213 -2.52 4.64 23.69
CA CYS A 213 -2.20 3.43 24.45
C CYS A 213 -1.28 3.72 25.64
N VAL A 214 -0.25 4.53 25.45
CA VAL A 214 0.64 4.95 26.55
C VAL A 214 -0.14 5.76 27.59
N GLY A 215 -0.96 6.71 27.16
CA GLY A 215 -1.81 7.52 28.04
C GLY A 215 -2.79 6.67 28.85
N ALA A 216 -3.44 5.70 28.22
CA ALA A 216 -4.40 4.80 28.85
C ALA A 216 -3.78 3.92 29.95
N VAL A 217 -2.47 3.64 29.89
CA VAL A 217 -1.75 2.90 30.94
C VAL A 217 -1.20 3.86 31.99
N VAL A 218 -0.55 4.95 31.56
CA VAL A 218 0.16 5.88 32.47
C VAL A 218 -0.82 6.68 33.32
N PHE A 219 -1.91 7.19 32.75
CA PHE A 219 -2.83 8.06 33.46
C PHE A 219 -3.50 7.38 34.68
N PRO A 220 -4.11 6.17 34.55
CA PRO A 220 -4.62 5.45 35.73
C PRO A 220 -3.51 5.07 36.71
N SER A 221 -2.31 4.76 36.22
CA SER A 221 -1.17 4.38 37.08
C SER A 221 -0.67 5.53 37.96
N ILE A 222 -0.80 6.78 37.51
CA ILE A 222 -0.48 7.97 38.32
C ILE A 222 -1.48 8.13 39.47
N LEU A 223 -2.77 7.85 39.21
CA LEU A 223 -3.83 7.98 40.21
C LEU A 223 -3.78 6.85 41.24
N ASN A 224 -3.52 5.62 40.79
CA ASN A 224 -3.39 4.46 41.66
C ASN A 224 -2.26 3.54 41.15
N PRO A 225 -1.08 3.56 41.79
CA PRO A 225 0.06 2.73 41.40
C PRO A 225 -0.23 1.22 41.39
N TRP A 226 -1.22 0.75 42.17
CA TRP A 226 -1.60 -0.67 42.22
C TRP A 226 -2.19 -1.18 40.89
N ILE A 227 -2.67 -0.29 40.00
CA ILE A 227 -3.19 -0.66 38.66
C ILE A 227 -2.09 -1.26 37.77
N ILE A 228 -0.82 -0.93 38.00
CA ILE A 228 0.30 -1.48 37.24
C ILE A 228 0.38 -3.02 37.40
N LEU A 229 0.03 -3.54 38.57
CA LEU A 229 0.13 -4.97 38.88
C LEU A 229 -0.75 -5.84 37.96
N PRO A 230 -2.06 -5.58 37.79
CA PRO A 230 -2.87 -6.31 36.81
C PRO A 230 -2.64 -5.86 35.35
N ALA A 231 -2.22 -4.61 35.10
CA ALA A 231 -1.95 -4.13 33.74
C ALA A 231 -0.73 -4.81 33.08
N THR A 232 0.33 -5.09 33.85
CA THR A 232 1.57 -5.71 33.36
C THR A 232 1.36 -7.08 32.70
N PRO A 233 0.73 -8.08 33.35
CA PRO A 233 0.50 -9.39 32.72
C PRO A 233 -0.41 -9.29 31.50
N LEU A 234 -1.43 -8.42 31.53
CA LEU A 234 -2.31 -8.18 30.39
C LEU A 234 -1.52 -7.64 29.19
N MET A 235 -0.62 -6.69 29.41
CA MET A 235 0.24 -6.13 28.37
C MET A 235 1.19 -7.18 27.78
N ILE A 236 1.77 -8.05 28.61
CA ILE A 236 2.60 -9.17 28.13
C ILE A 236 1.80 -10.08 27.20
N ILE A 237 0.58 -10.46 27.59
CA ILE A 237 -0.29 -11.31 26.76
C ILE A 237 -0.60 -10.63 25.42
N PHE A 238 -0.94 -9.35 25.43
CA PHE A 238 -1.18 -8.59 24.19
C PHE A 238 0.04 -8.53 23.28
N VAL A 239 1.24 -8.32 23.83
CA VAL A 239 2.48 -8.33 23.05
C VAL A 239 2.76 -9.71 22.44
N LEU A 240 2.52 -10.80 23.19
CA LEU A 240 2.72 -12.16 22.68
C LEU A 240 1.76 -12.49 21.53
N ILE A 241 0.46 -12.21 21.71
CA ILE A 241 -0.56 -12.42 20.68
C ILE A 241 -0.29 -11.53 19.48
N GLY A 242 0.08 -10.26 19.71
CA GLY A 242 0.43 -9.32 18.65
C GLY A 242 1.63 -9.78 17.83
N ARG A 243 2.69 -10.29 18.48
CA ARG A 243 3.86 -10.87 17.78
C ARG A 243 3.48 -12.08 16.94
N TYR A 244 2.64 -12.96 17.48
CA TYR A 244 2.13 -14.12 16.75
C TYR A 244 1.31 -13.70 15.52
N TYR A 245 0.35 -12.80 15.70
CA TYR A 245 -0.46 -12.25 14.61
C TYR A 245 0.38 -11.57 13.54
N LEU A 246 1.34 -10.72 13.94
CA LEU A 246 2.16 -9.96 12.98
C LEU A 246 3.00 -10.89 12.09
N LYS A 247 3.47 -12.03 12.60
CA LYS A 247 4.19 -13.01 11.78
C LYS A 247 3.28 -13.54 10.66
N THR A 248 2.11 -14.06 11.02
CA THR A 248 1.14 -14.62 10.06
C THR A 248 0.59 -13.56 9.10
N SER A 249 0.24 -12.38 9.61
CA SER A 249 -0.31 -11.27 8.83
C SER A 249 0.66 -10.83 7.72
N ARG A 250 1.97 -10.75 8.01
CA ARG A 250 2.99 -10.42 7.01
C ARG A 250 3.08 -11.45 5.89
N ASP A 251 3.07 -12.74 6.24
CA ASP A 251 3.13 -13.82 5.24
C ASP A 251 1.88 -13.82 4.36
N LEU A 252 0.69 -13.60 4.94
CA LEU A 252 -0.56 -13.45 4.19
C LEU A 252 -0.55 -12.23 3.27
N ARG A 253 -0.07 -11.07 3.75
CA ARG A 253 0.09 -9.85 2.93
C ARG A 253 1.07 -10.05 1.78
N ARG A 254 2.13 -10.82 2.00
CA ARG A 254 3.06 -11.18 0.93
C ARG A 254 2.38 -12.04 -0.14
N LEU A 255 1.61 -13.04 0.30
CA LEU A 255 0.87 -13.94 -0.60
C LEU A 255 -0.20 -13.17 -1.39
N GLU A 256 -0.90 -12.22 -0.76
CA GLU A 256 -1.83 -11.31 -1.43
C GLU A 256 -1.15 -10.51 -2.54
N GLY A 257 0.04 -9.97 -2.26
CA GLY A 257 0.83 -9.24 -3.25
C GLY A 257 1.21 -10.08 -4.47
N VAL A 258 1.57 -11.35 -4.26
CA VAL A 258 1.91 -12.30 -5.34
C VAL A 258 0.67 -12.64 -6.17
N ASN A 259 -0.46 -12.94 -5.53
CA ASN A 259 -1.67 -13.37 -6.24
C ASN A 259 -2.45 -12.22 -6.89
N ARG A 260 -2.17 -10.96 -6.52
CA ARG A 260 -2.76 -9.78 -7.16
C ARG A 260 -2.18 -9.52 -8.55
N SER A 261 -0.90 -9.81 -8.78
CA SER A 261 -0.22 -9.49 -10.05
C SER A 261 -0.80 -10.24 -11.26
N PRO A 262 -1.05 -11.57 -11.20
CA PRO A 262 -1.62 -12.32 -12.31
C PRO A 262 -2.99 -11.78 -12.78
N VAL A 263 -3.84 -11.32 -11.86
CA VAL A 263 -5.14 -10.72 -12.20
C VAL A 263 -4.96 -9.47 -13.07
N LEU A 264 -4.03 -8.59 -12.69
CA LEU A 264 -3.74 -7.36 -13.43
C LEU A 264 -3.09 -7.64 -14.79
N SER A 265 -2.12 -8.56 -14.83
CA SER A 265 -1.45 -8.96 -16.07
C SER A 265 -2.42 -9.58 -17.06
N HIS A 266 -3.23 -10.55 -16.62
CA HIS A 266 -4.22 -11.20 -17.48
C HIS A 266 -5.24 -10.20 -18.04
N PHE A 267 -5.66 -9.22 -17.24
CA PHE A 267 -6.55 -8.16 -17.70
C PHE A 267 -5.89 -7.27 -18.76
N SER A 268 -4.63 -6.88 -18.55
CA SER A 268 -3.83 -6.09 -19.51
C SER A 268 -3.65 -6.83 -20.84
N ASP A 269 -3.28 -8.11 -20.79
CA ASP A 269 -3.08 -8.93 -21.99
C ASP A 269 -4.39 -9.14 -22.75
N THR A 270 -5.50 -9.29 -22.04
CA THR A 270 -6.84 -9.40 -22.64
C THR A 270 -7.21 -8.11 -23.38
N LEU A 271 -6.89 -6.94 -22.83
CA LEU A 271 -7.16 -5.65 -23.49
C LEU A 271 -6.33 -5.47 -24.76
N MET A 272 -5.03 -5.82 -24.70
CA MET A 272 -4.15 -5.74 -25.86
C MET A 272 -4.54 -6.74 -26.96
N GLY A 273 -4.95 -7.96 -26.58
CA GLY A 273 -5.33 -9.05 -27.48
C GLY A 273 -6.82 -9.12 -27.82
N LEU A 274 -7.64 -8.14 -27.44
CA LEU A 274 -9.10 -8.26 -27.43
C LEU A 274 -9.70 -8.62 -28.79
N VAL A 275 -9.18 -8.01 -29.86
CA VAL A 275 -9.63 -8.26 -31.24
C VAL A 275 -9.33 -9.71 -31.64
N THR A 276 -8.14 -10.20 -31.32
CA THR A 276 -7.70 -11.57 -31.59
C THR A 276 -8.56 -12.58 -30.83
N ILE A 277 -8.82 -12.34 -29.53
CA ILE A 277 -9.65 -13.21 -28.70
C ILE A 277 -11.06 -13.35 -29.28
N ARG A 278 -11.66 -12.22 -29.72
CA ARG A 278 -12.98 -12.21 -30.36
C ARG A 278 -12.98 -12.86 -31.74
N ALA A 279 -11.94 -12.64 -32.54
CA ALA A 279 -11.81 -13.26 -33.86
C ALA A 279 -11.76 -14.79 -33.77
N TYR A 280 -11.09 -15.34 -32.75
CA TYR A 280 -11.00 -16.78 -32.50
C TYR A 280 -12.13 -17.34 -31.61
N LYS A 281 -13.08 -16.51 -31.15
CA LYS A 281 -14.19 -16.89 -30.28
C LYS A 281 -13.74 -17.63 -29.00
N ARG A 282 -12.72 -17.08 -28.33
CA ARG A 282 -12.09 -17.65 -27.12
C ARG A 282 -12.39 -16.88 -25.84
N GLU A 283 -13.43 -16.05 -25.84
CA GLU A 283 -13.82 -15.20 -24.70
C GLU A 283 -14.05 -16.01 -23.42
N ASP A 284 -14.79 -17.12 -23.50
CA ASP A 284 -15.10 -17.97 -22.34
C ASP A 284 -13.84 -18.57 -21.70
N ALA A 285 -12.84 -18.93 -22.51
CA ALA A 285 -11.59 -19.50 -22.03
C ALA A 285 -10.78 -18.47 -21.23
N PHE A 286 -10.67 -17.24 -21.76
CA PHE A 286 -10.02 -16.12 -21.08
C PHE A 286 -10.79 -15.69 -19.83
N LEU A 287 -12.13 -15.66 -19.89
CA LEU A 287 -12.96 -15.33 -18.73
C LEU A 287 -12.79 -16.36 -17.61
N LYS A 288 -12.75 -17.65 -17.95
CA LYS A 288 -12.50 -18.73 -16.97
C LYS A 288 -11.10 -18.66 -16.35
N ALA A 289 -10.10 -18.27 -17.13
CA ALA A 289 -8.74 -18.03 -16.61
C ALA A 289 -8.72 -16.84 -15.65
N LEU A 290 -9.39 -15.74 -16.00
CA LEU A 290 -9.53 -14.57 -15.12
C LEU A 290 -10.21 -14.94 -13.80
N TYR A 291 -11.31 -15.71 -13.83
CA TYR A 291 -11.99 -16.15 -12.61
C TYR A 291 -11.11 -17.02 -11.72
N ARG A 292 -10.26 -17.89 -12.28
CA ARG A 292 -9.29 -18.65 -11.48
C ARG A 292 -8.30 -17.74 -10.76
N CYS A 293 -7.70 -16.79 -11.46
CA CYS A 293 -6.79 -15.82 -10.84
C CYS A 293 -7.50 -14.99 -9.76
N GLN A 294 -8.75 -14.60 -10.01
CA GLN A 294 -9.55 -13.84 -9.04
C GLN A 294 -9.91 -14.68 -7.81
N ASP A 295 -10.28 -15.95 -7.97
CA ASP A 295 -10.59 -16.87 -6.87
C ASP A 295 -9.36 -17.10 -5.98
N ASP A 296 -8.19 -17.33 -6.59
CA ASP A 296 -6.93 -17.48 -5.86
C ASP A 296 -6.59 -16.21 -5.05
N HIS A 297 -6.82 -15.02 -5.61
CA HIS A 297 -6.64 -13.76 -4.89
C HIS A 297 -7.67 -13.60 -3.75
N ASN A 298 -8.94 -13.89 -4.04
CA ASN A 298 -10.04 -13.78 -3.08
C ASN A 298 -9.86 -14.70 -1.88
N GLN A 299 -9.35 -15.93 -2.08
CA GLN A 299 -9.08 -16.88 -0.99
C GLN A 299 -8.08 -16.31 0.03
N ILE A 300 -7.03 -15.64 -0.46
CA ILE A 300 -6.01 -15.03 0.41
C ILE A 300 -6.56 -13.78 1.08
N TRP A 301 -7.29 -12.94 0.32
CA TRP A 301 -7.92 -11.75 0.87
C TRP A 301 -8.88 -12.09 2.02
N PHE A 302 -9.70 -13.14 1.84
CA PHE A 302 -10.56 -13.66 2.89
C PHE A 302 -9.76 -14.16 4.11
N SER A 303 -8.62 -14.79 3.89
CA SER A 303 -7.73 -15.24 4.97
C SER A 303 -7.14 -14.06 5.77
N ILE A 304 -6.78 -12.96 5.10
CA ILE A 304 -6.34 -11.71 5.76
C ILE A 304 -7.46 -11.12 6.62
N LEU A 305 -8.67 -11.03 6.08
CA LEU A 305 -9.82 -10.52 6.80
C LEU A 305 -10.13 -11.39 8.03
N SER A 306 -10.16 -12.71 7.84
CA SER A 306 -10.41 -13.68 8.91
C SER A 306 -9.36 -13.60 10.01
N THR A 307 -8.08 -13.47 9.66
CA THR A 307 -6.98 -13.33 10.63
C THR A 307 -7.08 -12.03 11.43
N THR A 308 -7.53 -10.94 10.79
CA THR A 308 -7.78 -9.65 11.47
C THR A 308 -8.93 -9.75 12.47
N LYS A 309 -10.03 -10.41 12.07
CA LYS A 309 -11.18 -10.65 12.96
C LYS A 309 -10.85 -11.61 14.11
N TRP A 310 -10.04 -12.64 13.84
CA TRP A 310 -9.53 -13.55 14.86
C TRP A 310 -8.74 -12.81 15.95
N LEU A 311 -7.85 -11.88 15.58
CA LEU A 311 -7.11 -11.08 16.54
C LEU A 311 -8.04 -10.25 17.41
N GLY A 312 -8.97 -9.51 16.78
CA GLY A 312 -9.94 -8.68 17.51
C GLY A 312 -10.75 -9.50 18.50
N PHE A 313 -11.34 -10.60 18.04
CA PHE A 313 -12.11 -11.50 18.90
C PHE A 313 -11.29 -12.06 20.07
N ARG A 314 -10.01 -12.42 19.84
CA ARG A 314 -9.13 -12.93 20.91
C ARG A 314 -8.81 -11.86 21.96
N ILE A 315 -8.51 -10.64 21.53
CA ILE A 315 -8.27 -9.50 22.44
C ILE A 315 -9.54 -9.21 23.25
N ASP A 316 -10.70 -9.14 22.60
CA ASP A 316 -11.97 -8.87 23.26
C ASP A 316 -12.33 -9.95 24.29
N MET A 317 -12.13 -11.23 23.98
CA MET A 317 -12.35 -12.30 24.97
C MET A 317 -11.45 -12.17 26.19
N ILE A 318 -10.18 -11.77 26.01
CA ILE A 318 -9.25 -11.55 27.13
C ILE A 318 -9.70 -10.34 27.96
N CYS A 319 -10.10 -9.24 27.30
CA CYS A 319 -10.63 -8.05 27.96
C CYS A 319 -11.89 -8.38 28.79
N VAL A 320 -12.87 -9.09 28.21
CA VAL A 320 -14.10 -9.48 28.91
C VAL A 320 -13.76 -10.39 30.10
N SER A 321 -12.91 -11.39 29.90
CA SER A 321 -12.49 -12.30 30.99
C SER A 321 -11.80 -11.54 32.13
N PHE A 322 -10.92 -10.59 31.80
CA PHE A 322 -10.24 -9.75 32.77
C PHE A 322 -11.20 -8.84 33.52
N VAL A 323 -12.10 -8.13 32.82
CA VAL A 323 -13.10 -7.26 33.45
C VAL A 323 -14.04 -8.06 34.33
N SER A 324 -14.54 -9.21 33.88
CA SER A 324 -15.37 -10.10 34.71
C SER A 324 -14.63 -10.52 35.98
N PHE A 325 -13.36 -10.94 35.88
CA PHE A 325 -12.56 -11.30 37.05
C PHE A 325 -12.42 -10.15 38.04
N VAL A 326 -12.11 -8.93 37.57
CA VAL A 326 -12.00 -7.75 38.41
C VAL A 326 -13.32 -7.41 39.10
N VAL A 327 -14.45 -7.50 38.40
CA VAL A 327 -15.77 -7.25 38.96
C VAL A 327 -16.12 -8.27 40.05
N PHE A 328 -15.89 -9.56 39.81
CA PHE A 328 -16.14 -10.60 40.82
C PHE A 328 -15.23 -10.43 42.05
N LEU A 329 -13.96 -10.07 41.85
CA LEU A 329 -13.04 -9.78 42.95
C LEU A 329 -13.53 -8.59 43.78
N ALA A 330 -13.96 -7.51 43.14
CA ALA A 330 -14.48 -6.33 43.83
C ALA A 330 -15.70 -6.65 44.69
N ILE A 331 -16.66 -7.42 44.15
CA ILE A 331 -17.85 -7.88 44.90
C ILE A 331 -17.45 -8.77 46.07
N ALA A 332 -16.53 -9.71 45.88
CA ALA A 332 -16.06 -10.60 46.94
C ALA A 332 -15.35 -9.84 48.08
N THR A 333 -14.55 -8.83 47.74
CA THR A 333 -13.89 -7.97 48.74
C THR A 333 -14.87 -7.10 49.51
N GLN A 334 -15.93 -6.63 48.87
CA GLN A 334 -16.97 -5.82 49.51
C GLN A 334 -17.85 -6.65 50.44
N SER A 335 -18.15 -7.90 50.08
CA SER A 335 -18.91 -8.84 50.93
C SER A 335 -18.14 -9.34 52.16
N GLY A 336 -16.81 -9.21 52.19
CA GLY A 336 -15.97 -9.63 53.32
C GLY A 336 -15.67 -8.52 54.34
N SER A 337 -16.13 -7.29 54.09
CA SER A 337 -15.94 -6.12 54.96
C SER A 337 -17.19 -5.74 55.80
N ASP A 338 -18.27 -6.50 55.67
CA ASP A 338 -19.43 -6.51 56.59
C ASP A 338 -19.30 -7.69 57.56
#